data_AF-A0A133XNY1-F1
#
_entry.id   AF-A0A133XNY1-F1
#
_cell.length_a   1.000
_cell.length_b   1.000
_cell.length_c   1.000
_cell.angle_alpha   90.00
_cell.angle_beta   90.00
_cell.angle_gamma   90.00
#
_symmetry.space_group_name_H-M   'P 1'
#
loop_
_entity.id
_entity.type
_entity.pdbx_description
1 polymer ?
#
loop_
_entity_poly.entity_id
_entity_poly.type
_entity_poly.pdbx_seq_one_letter_code
_entity_poly.pdbx_strand_id
1 'polypeptide(L)'
;MMQLTQTDLSTLEATATTAAAYLDACDSGAKFVRLDPTYYQACGRLLLLIFSATDANRSFPSLVKQSAAARDALESVDIGRHIELSRLAYYPQLSVILNRAAA
;
A
#
# COMPACT_ATOMS: atom_id res chain seq x y z
N MET A 1 -13.17 -2.10 16.54
CA MET A 1 -12.14 -2.68 15.64
C MET A 1 -12.60 -4.08 15.28
N MET A 2 -12.90 -4.32 14.01
CA MET A 2 -13.18 -5.66 13.51
C MET A 2 -11.85 -6.40 13.49
N GLN A 3 -11.73 -7.49 14.25
CA GLN A 3 -10.53 -8.33 14.21
C GLN A 3 -10.61 -9.19 12.95
N LEU A 4 -9.62 -9.05 12.07
CA LEU A 4 -9.46 -9.93 10.93
C LEU A 4 -9.12 -11.33 11.43
N THR A 5 -9.80 -12.33 10.89
CA THR A 5 -9.49 -13.72 11.16
C THR A 5 -8.20 -14.12 10.45
N GLN A 6 -7.60 -15.25 10.84
CA GLN A 6 -6.42 -15.77 10.15
C GLN A 6 -6.71 -16.06 8.67
N THR A 7 -7.94 -16.49 8.34
CA THR A 7 -8.38 -16.73 6.97
C THR A 7 -8.48 -15.44 6.17
N ASP A 8 -8.93 -14.35 6.79
CA ASP A 8 -8.93 -13.03 6.15
C ASP A 8 -7.50 -12.59 5.84
N LEU A 9 -6.59 -12.73 6.82
CA LEU A 9 -5.18 -12.39 6.64
C LEU A 9 -4.52 -13.20 5.53
N SER A 10 -4.74 -14.52 5.45
CA SER A 10 -4.15 -15.33 4.38
C SER A 10 -4.71 -14.97 3.00
N THR A 11 -6.00 -14.62 2.93
CA THR A 11 -6.65 -14.18 1.68
C THR A 11 -6.09 -12.83 1.22
N LEU A 12 -5.90 -11.91 2.16
CA LEU A 12 -5.27 -10.62 1.91
C LEU A 12 -3.81 -10.78 1.48
N GLU A 13 -3.06 -11.69 2.09
CA GLU A 13 -1.67 -11.99 1.72
C GLU A 13 -1.57 -12.48 0.27
N ALA A 14 -2.40 -13.45 -0.12
CA ALA A 14 -2.42 -13.98 -1.49
C ALA A 14 -2.79 -12.89 -2.52
N THR A 15 -3.76 -12.06 -2.16
CA THR A 15 -4.21 -10.93 -3.00
C THR A 15 -3.11 -9.88 -3.16
N ALA A 16 -2.49 -9.47 -2.05
CA ALA A 16 -1.39 -8.50 -2.03
C ALA A 16 -0.17 -9.03 -2.78
N THR A 17 0.15 -10.32 -2.62
CA THR A 17 1.25 -10.98 -3.36
C THR A 17 1.03 -10.93 -4.86
N THR A 18 -0.20 -11.22 -5.31
CA THR A 18 -0.53 -11.18 -6.75
C THR A 18 -0.42 -9.75 -7.30
N ALA A 19 -0.96 -8.77 -6.57
CA ALA A 19 -0.89 -7.37 -6.98
C ALA A 19 0.57 -6.87 -7.05
N ALA A 20 1.35 -7.15 -6.00
CA ALA A 20 2.75 -6.75 -5.92
C ALA A 20 3.61 -7.41 -7.01
N ALA A 21 3.41 -8.70 -7.29
CA ALA A 21 4.11 -9.40 -8.35
C ALA A 21 3.82 -8.79 -9.74
N TYR A 22 2.59 -8.35 -10.00
CA TYR A 22 2.26 -7.66 -11.24
C TYR A 22 2.96 -6.30 -11.35
N LEU A 23 2.99 -5.52 -10.27
CA LEU A 23 3.70 -4.23 -10.22
C LEU A 23 5.20 -4.41 -10.44
N ASP A 24 5.84 -5.31 -9.69
CA ASP A 24 7.28 -5.61 -9.82
C ASP A 24 7.63 -6.08 -11.25
N ALA A 25 6.76 -6.89 -11.88
CA ALA A 25 6.97 -7.33 -13.26
C ALA A 25 6.86 -6.17 -14.27
N CYS A 26 5.92 -5.24 -14.06
CA CYS A 26 5.80 -4.04 -14.88
C CYS A 26 7.02 -3.12 -14.72
N ASP A 27 7.43 -2.86 -13.46
CA ASP A 27 8.51 -1.92 -13.13
C ASP A 27 9.89 -2.44 -13.53
N SER A 28 10.08 -3.77 -13.52
CA SER A 28 11.30 -4.43 -14.01
C SER A 28 11.38 -4.53 -15.54
N GLY A 29 10.36 -4.06 -16.27
CA GLY A 29 10.31 -4.12 -17.73
C GLY A 29 10.20 -5.55 -18.26
N ALA A 30 9.47 -6.42 -17.56
CA ALA A 30 9.36 -7.83 -17.93
C ALA A 30 8.82 -8.00 -19.36
N LYS A 31 9.58 -8.69 -20.21
CA LYS A 31 9.26 -8.91 -21.63
C LYS A 31 7.91 -9.61 -21.88
N PHE A 32 7.37 -10.28 -20.86
CA PHE A 32 6.17 -11.12 -20.97
C PHE A 32 4.93 -10.50 -20.30
N VAL A 33 5.07 -9.40 -19.55
CA VAL A 33 3.95 -8.71 -18.92
C VAL A 33 3.67 -7.44 -19.69
N ARG A 34 2.56 -7.43 -20.42
CA ARG A 34 2.08 -6.21 -21.07
C ARG A 34 1.44 -5.33 -20.01
N LEU A 35 2.00 -4.14 -19.82
CA LEU A 35 1.44 -3.14 -18.92
C LEU A 35 0.03 -2.74 -19.38
N ASP A 36 -0.97 -3.08 -18.58
CA ASP A 36 -2.28 -2.45 -18.56
C ASP A 36 -2.27 -1.33 -17.51
N PRO A 37 -2.42 -0.05 -17.92
CA PRO A 37 -2.38 1.09 -17.00
C PRO A 37 -3.47 1.06 -15.93
N THR A 38 -4.67 0.59 -16.28
CA THR A 38 -5.81 0.56 -15.36
C THR A 38 -5.60 -0.51 -14.30
N TYR A 39 -5.14 -1.68 -14.73
CA TYR A 39 -4.84 -2.77 -13.81
C TYR A 39 -3.64 -2.45 -12.92
N TYR A 40 -2.59 -1.83 -13.46
CA TYR A 40 -1.44 -1.34 -12.68
C TYR A 40 -1.88 -0.38 -11.56
N GLN A 41 -2.68 0.63 -11.92
CA GLN A 41 -3.21 1.57 -10.93
C GLN A 41 -4.10 0.89 -9.89
N ALA A 42 -4.93 -0.07 -10.31
CA ALA A 42 -5.78 -0.83 -9.40
C ALA A 42 -4.96 -1.69 -8.41
N CYS A 43 -3.90 -2.36 -8.89
CA CYS A 43 -2.98 -3.12 -8.04
C CYS A 43 -2.30 -2.23 -6.99
N GLY A 44 -1.79 -1.06 -7.40
CA GLY A 44 -1.17 -0.12 -6.46
C GLY A 44 -2.15 0.38 -5.41
N ARG A 45 -3.37 0.78 -5.81
CA ARG A 45 -4.42 1.21 -4.87
C ARG A 45 -4.83 0.10 -3.91
N LEU A 46 -4.99 -1.13 -4.41
CA LEU A 46 -5.35 -2.27 -3.59
C LEU A 46 -4.27 -2.56 -2.54
N LEU A 47 -3.00 -2.52 -2.93
CA LEU A 47 -1.88 -2.78 -2.03
C LEU A 47 -1.84 -1.75 -0.89
N LEU A 48 -2.01 -0.46 -1.22
CA LEU A 48 -2.13 0.62 -0.23
C LEU A 48 -3.31 0.44 0.72
N LEU A 49 -4.48 0.03 0.22
CA LEU A 49 -5.67 -0.24 1.05
C LEU A 49 -5.43 -1.40 2.02
N ILE A 50 -4.87 -2.51 1.53
CA ILE A 50 -4.57 -3.67 2.38
C ILE A 50 -3.58 -3.27 3.48
N PHE A 51 -2.52 -2.54 3.13
CA PHE A 51 -1.48 -2.15 4.09
C PHE A 51 -1.93 -1.03 5.05
N SER A 52 -2.93 -0.23 4.67
CA SER A 52 -3.55 0.73 5.59
C SER A 52 -4.48 0.05 6.60
N ALA A 53 -5.13 -1.05 6.20
CA ALA A 53 -6.05 -1.83 7.04
C ALA A 53 -5.35 -2.87 7.93
N THR A 54 -4.09 -3.19 7.66
CA THR A 54 -3.31 -4.23 8.36
C THR A 54 -1.95 -3.70 8.81
N ASP A 55 -1.32 -4.35 9.79
CA ASP A 55 0.11 -4.09 10.06
C ASP A 55 0.93 -4.98 9.12
N ALA A 56 1.19 -4.51 7.90
CA ALA A 56 1.80 -5.32 6.84
C ALA A 56 3.19 -5.89 7.22
N ASN A 57 3.97 -5.16 8.04
CA ASN A 57 5.24 -5.66 8.56
C ASN A 57 5.08 -6.90 9.44
N ARG A 58 3.98 -6.98 10.19
CA ARG A 58 3.68 -8.14 11.04
C ARG A 58 2.89 -9.21 10.31
N SER A 59 1.95 -8.82 9.47
CA SER A 59 1.02 -9.72 8.80
C SER A 59 1.62 -10.37 7.56
N PHE A 60 2.44 -9.66 6.79
CA PHE A 60 2.97 -10.12 5.49
C PHE A 60 4.50 -9.90 5.36
N PRO A 61 5.33 -10.30 6.34
CA PRO A 61 6.76 -9.97 6.37
C PRO A 61 7.52 -10.51 5.16
N SER A 62 7.14 -11.69 4.65
CA SER A 62 7.75 -12.29 3.47
C SER A 62 7.51 -11.46 2.22
N LEU A 63 6.29 -10.97 2.03
CA LEU A 63 5.91 -10.13 0.90
C LEU A 63 6.71 -8.82 0.90
N VAL A 64 6.75 -8.13 2.05
CA VAL A 64 7.52 -6.88 2.21
C VAL A 64 9.01 -7.11 1.94
N LYS A 65 9.56 -8.26 2.36
CA LYS A 65 10.98 -8.54 2.11
C LYS A 65 11.31 -8.81 0.64
N GLN A 66 10.39 -9.43 -0.09
CA GLN A 66 10.65 -9.97 -1.44
C GLN A 66 10.25 -9.02 -2.57
N SER A 67 9.23 -8.19 -2.37
CA SER A 67 8.71 -7.29 -3.40
C SER A 67 9.23 -5.86 -3.22
N ALA A 68 9.58 -5.19 -4.32
CA ALA A 68 9.92 -3.76 -4.28
C ALA A 68 8.63 -2.93 -4.14
N ALA A 69 7.63 -3.23 -4.95
CA ALA A 69 6.32 -2.58 -4.89
C ALA A 69 5.66 -2.66 -3.50
N ALA A 70 5.82 -3.80 -2.80
CA ALA A 70 5.33 -3.91 -1.42
C ALA A 70 6.06 -2.97 -0.45
N ARG A 71 7.38 -2.80 -0.57
CA ARG A 71 8.14 -1.88 0.29
C ARG A 71 7.74 -0.44 0.06
N ASP A 72 7.60 -0.05 -1.20
CA ASP A 72 7.22 1.31 -1.57
C ASP A 72 5.79 1.64 -1.09
N ALA A 73 4.87 0.67 -1.19
CA ALA A 73 3.51 0.81 -0.67
C ALA A 73 3.49 0.94 0.86
N LEU A 74 4.28 0.13 1.57
CA LEU A 74 4.41 0.21 3.03
C LEU A 74 4.97 1.57 3.47
N GLU A 75 6.05 2.03 2.84
CA GLU A 75 6.64 3.34 3.12
C GLU A 75 5.63 4.47 2.85
N SER A 76 4.86 4.38 1.76
CA SER A 76 3.81 5.36 1.45
C SER A 76 2.72 5.42 2.53
N VAL A 77 2.29 4.26 3.06
CA VAL A 77 1.32 4.19 4.17
C VAL A 77 1.90 4.80 5.44
N ASP A 78 3.16 4.49 5.77
CA ASP A 78 3.82 5.02 6.96
C ASP A 78 3.98 6.55 6.87
N ILE A 79 4.40 7.09 5.72
CA ILE A 79 4.45 8.53 5.46
C ILE A 79 3.06 9.15 5.63
N GLY A 80 2.02 8.54 5.05
CA GLY A 80 0.64 9.00 5.18
C GLY A 80 0.18 9.10 6.63
N ARG A 81 0.44 8.06 7.44
CA ARG A 81 0.14 8.06 8.87
C ARG A 81 0.91 9.12 9.65
N HIS A 82 2.18 9.34 9.34
CA HIS A 82 2.99 10.40 9.98
C HIS A 82 2.46 11.80 9.65
N ILE A 83 2.03 12.03 8.41
CA ILE A 83 1.40 13.30 8.00
C ILE A 83 0.10 13.50 8.76
N GLU A 84 -0.75 12.48 8.85
CA GLU A 84 -2.02 12.55 9.58
C GLU A 84 -1.82 12.89 11.06
N LEU A 85 -0.90 12.20 11.75
CA LEU A 85 -0.54 12.49 13.13
C LEU A 85 0.00 13.92 13.29
N SER A 86 0.89 14.34 12.38
CA SER A 86 1.49 15.69 12.42
C SER A 86 0.45 16.79 12.25
N ARG A 87 -0.54 16.58 11.38
CA ARG A 87 -1.66 17.52 11.17
C ARG A 87 -2.51 17.68 12.41
N LEU A 88 -2.78 16.59 13.13
CA LEU A 88 -3.67 16.58 14.29
C LEU A 88 -2.97 17.11 15.55
N ALA A 89 -1.69 16.78 15.76
CA ALA A 89 -0.99 17.06 17.00
C ALA A 89 -0.19 18.37 16.99
N TYR A 90 0.38 18.77 15.84
CA TYR A 90 1.41 19.83 15.82
C TYR A 90 1.10 20.98 14.86
N TYR A 91 0.46 20.72 13.72
CA TYR A 91 0.31 21.72 12.66
C TYR A 91 -1.10 21.76 12.06
N PRO A 92 -2.11 22.29 12.79
CA PRO A 92 -3.48 22.39 12.30
C PRO A 92 -3.59 23.24 11.03
N GLN A 93 -2.70 24.22 10.82
CA GLN A 93 -2.66 25.03 9.60
C GLN A 93 -2.15 24.27 8.37
N LEU A 94 -1.21 23.34 8.54
CA LEU A 94 -0.75 22.45 7.46
C LEU A 94 -1.90 21.57 6.95
N SER A 95 -2.83 21.21 7.84
CA SER A 95 -4.03 20.44 7.49
C SER A 95 -4.90 21.14 6.44
N VAL A 96 -5.01 22.47 6.51
CA VAL A 96 -5.81 23.29 5.57
C VAL A 96 -5.15 23.33 4.20
N ILE A 97 -3.82 23.44 4.14
CA ILE A 97 -3.06 23.50 2.90
C ILE A 97 -3.11 22.14 2.18
N LEU A 98 -2.84 21.05 2.89
CA LEU A 98 -2.86 19.71 2.31
C LEU A 98 -4.27 19.31 1.82
N ASN A 99 -5.32 19.67 2.56
CA ASN A 99 -6.70 19.42 2.11
C ASN A 99 -7.04 20.18 0.82
N ARG A 100 -6.50 21.39 0.62
CA ARG A 100 -6.67 22.12 -0.64
C ARG A 100 -5.90 21.50 -1.79
N ALA A 101 -4.73 20.92 -1.53
CA ALA A 101 -3.91 20.29 -2.57
C ALA A 101 -4.44 18.90 -2.99
N ALA A 102 -5.21 18.24 -2.13
CA ALA A 102 -5.81 16.93 -2.39
C ALA A 102 -7.20 17.00 -3.08
N ALA A 103 -7.79 18.20 -3.20
CA ALA A 103 -9.08 18.46 -3.85
C ALA A 103 -8.88 18.84 -5.32
#